data_AF-A0A7X0LFW3-F1
#
_entry.id   AF-A0A7X0LFW3-F1
#
_cell.length_a   1.000
_cell.length_b   1.000
_cell.length_c   1.000
_cell.angle_alpha   90.00
_cell.angle_beta   90.00
_cell.angle_gamma   90.00
#
_symmetry.space_group_name_H-M   'P 1'
#
loop_
_entity.id
_entity.type
_entity.pdbx_description
1 polymer ?
#
loop_
_entity_poly.entity_id
_entity_poly.type
_entity_poly.pdbx_seq_one_letter_code
_entity_poly.pdbx_strand_id
1 'polypeptide(L)' 'MPDQRKLNDRVRKDNGFSRICADLDTQLTAFRGRPLDHTRFPYVYLDATYCKARVAHQIVSRTVAIATGITETAAARCWE' A
#
# COMPACT_ATOMS: atom_id res chain seq x y z
N MET A 1 1.50 -32.54 -19.25
CA MET A 1 0.35 -32.18 -18.38
C MET A 1 0.75 -30.91 -17.61
N PRO A 2 -0.02 -29.81 -17.65
CA PRO A 2 0.38 -28.60 -16.92
C PRO A 2 0.35 -28.84 -15.41
N ASP A 3 1.28 -28.23 -14.68
CA ASP A 3 1.36 -28.32 -13.21
C ASP A 3 0.14 -27.66 -12.57
N GLN A 4 -0.66 -28.45 -11.86
CA GLN A 4 -1.87 -28.01 -11.15
C GLN A 4 -1.60 -26.88 -10.14
N ARG A 5 -0.38 -26.80 -9.57
CA ARG A 5 0.00 -25.70 -8.67
C ARG A 5 0.11 -24.36 -9.41
N LYS A 6 0.77 -24.36 -10.57
CA LYS A 6 0.87 -23.18 -11.44
C LYS A 6 -0.50 -22.68 -11.88
N LEU A 7 -1.44 -23.60 -12.13
CA LEU A 7 -2.81 -23.27 -12.51
C LEU A 7 -3.59 -22.60 -11.36
N ASN A 8 -3.50 -23.15 -10.14
CA ASN A 8 -4.17 -22.59 -8.96
C ASN A 8 -3.61 -21.22 -8.54
N ASP A 9 -2.30 -21.01 -8.67
CA ASP A 9 -1.69 -19.71 -8.41
C ASP A 9 -2.15 -18.65 -9.42
N ARG A 10 -2.37 -19.03 -10.68
CA ARG A 10 -2.92 -18.16 -11.72
C ARG A 10 -4.37 -17.78 -11.43
N VAL A 11 -5.23 -18.77 -11.16
CA VAL A 11 -6.65 -18.55 -10.86
C VAL A 11 -6.84 -17.66 -9.63
N ARG A 12 -5.96 -17.77 -8.61
CA ARG A 12 -5.97 -16.85 -7.46
C ARG A 12 -5.67 -15.41 -7.82
N LYS A 13 -4.71 -15.18 -8.73
CA LYS A 13 -4.24 -13.85 -9.13
C LYS A 13 -5.12 -13.19 -10.19
N ASP A 14 -5.94 -13.97 -10.89
CA ASP A 14 -6.79 -13.51 -12.01
C ASP A 14 -8.24 -13.19 -11.59
N ASN A 15 -8.56 -13.15 -10.29
CA ASN A 15 -9.87 -12.67 -9.84
C ASN A 15 -9.99 -11.15 -10.06
N GLY A 16 -11.19 -10.63 -10.36
CA GLY A 16 -11.38 -9.22 -10.77
C GLY A 16 -10.82 -8.19 -9.79
N PHE A 17 -10.79 -8.51 -8.49
CA PHE A 17 -10.24 -7.65 -7.45
C PHE A 17 -8.70 -7.56 -7.48
N SER A 18 -8.01 -8.65 -7.83
CA SER A 18 -6.54 -8.64 -7.97
C SER A 18 -6.07 -7.71 -9.08
N ARG A 19 -6.87 -7.57 -10.15
CA ARG A 19 -6.60 -6.61 -11.23
C ARG A 19 -6.81 -5.16 -10.77
N ILE A 20 -7.91 -4.88 -10.08
CA ILE A 20 -8.18 -3.53 -9.53
C ILE A 20 -7.07 -3.10 -8.57
N CYS A 21 -6.61 -3.99 -7.70
CA CYS A 21 -5.49 -3.69 -6.80
C CYS A 21 -4.18 -3.43 -7.56
N ALA A 22 -3.94 -4.13 -8.69
CA ALA A 22 -2.77 -3.87 -9.52
C ALA A 22 -2.84 -2.49 -10.21
N ASP A 23 -4.02 -2.04 -10.62
CA ASP A 23 -4.20 -0.70 -11.19
C ASP A 23 -3.94 0.40 -10.14
N LEU A 24 -4.34 0.16 -8.89
CA LEU A 24 -4.07 1.05 -7.75
C LEU A 24 -2.57 1.16 -7.43
N ASP A 25 -1.74 0.15 -7.72
CA ASP A 25 -0.31 0.19 -7.43
C ASP A 25 0.40 1.37 -8.12
N THR A 26 -0.05 1.74 -9.32
CA THR A 26 0.51 2.88 -10.06
C THR A 26 0.21 4.19 -9.33
N GLN A 27 -1.04 4.39 -8.91
CA GLN A 27 -1.46 5.59 -8.17
C GLN A 27 -0.78 5.66 -6.79
N LEU A 28 -0.68 4.51 -6.11
CA LEU A 28 -0.03 4.42 -4.81
C LEU A 28 1.47 4.73 -4.91
N THR A 29 2.14 4.29 -5.98
CA THR A 29 3.55 4.60 -6.22
C THR A 29 3.75 6.11 -6.43
N ALA A 30 2.91 6.75 -7.24
CA ALA A 30 2.93 8.19 -7.44
C ALA A 30 2.67 8.96 -6.13
N PHE A 31 1.66 8.53 -5.36
CA PHE A 31 1.32 9.12 -4.07
C PHE A 31 2.47 9.03 -3.06
N ARG A 32 3.13 7.87 -2.97
CA ARG A 32 4.27 7.64 -2.06
C ARG A 32 5.51 8.45 -2.42
N GLY A 33 5.70 8.76 -3.70
CA GLY A 33 6.84 9.55 -4.19
C GLY A 33 6.61 11.06 -4.21
N ARG A 34 5.40 11.53 -3.88
CA ARG A 34 5.06 12.96 -3.98
C ARG A 34 5.91 13.82 -3.03
N PRO A 35 6.34 15.03 -3.45
CA PRO A 35 7.04 15.95 -2.58
C PRO A 35 6.10 16.52 -1.50
N LEU A 36 6.62 16.67 -0.28
CA LEU A 36 5.88 17.16 0.90
C LEU A 36 6.31 18.57 1.34
N ASP A 37 7.12 19.26 0.55
CA ASP A 37 7.67 20.60 0.83
C ASP A 37 6.69 21.76 0.54
N HIS A 38 5.61 21.48 -0.17
CA HIS A 38 4.57 22.45 -0.53
C HIS A 38 3.77 23.02 0.67
N THR A 39 3.92 22.45 1.87
CA THR A 39 3.23 22.93 3.08
C THR A 39 3.99 22.55 4.35
N ARG A 40 3.76 23.30 5.43
CA ARG A 40 4.28 22.96 6.77
C ARG A 40 3.35 21.96 7.45
N PHE A 41 3.94 20.97 8.10
CA PHE A 41 3.25 20.00 8.96
C PHE A 41 3.70 20.19 10.41
N PRO A 42 3.09 21.11 11.19
CA PRO A 42 3.51 21.36 12.57
C PRO A 42 3.38 20.13 13.48
N TYR A 43 2.44 19.22 13.17
CA TYR A 43 2.23 17.99 13.92
C TYR A 43 2.23 16.78 13.01
N VAL A 44 2.88 15.70 13.46
CA VAL A 44 2.92 14.40 12.77
C VAL A 44 2.65 13.29 13.77
N TYR A 45 1.68 12.44 13.47
CA TYR A 45 1.40 11.21 14.19
C TYR A 45 1.96 10.03 13.42
N LEU A 46 2.52 9.05 14.14
CA LEU A 46 3.05 7.82 13.56
C LEU A 46 2.38 6.62 14.23
N ASP A 47 1.76 5.76 13.43
CA ASP A 47 1.28 4.45 13.85
C ASP A 47 2.09 3.34 13.15
N ALA A 48 2.27 2.21 13.84
CA ALA A 48 2.96 1.07 13.28
C ALA A 48 2.28 -0.24 13.68
N THR A 49 1.87 -1.02 12.68
CA THR A 49 1.19 -2.30 12.86
C THR A 49 1.97 -3.43 12.20
N TYR A 50 2.02 -4.60 12.86
CA TYR A 50 2.61 -5.80 12.28
C TYR A 50 1.58 -6.58 11.44
N CYS A 51 1.88 -6.79 10.17
CA CYS A 51 1.10 -7.57 9.23
C CYS A 51 1.78 -8.91 8.93
N LYS A 52 1.00 -9.99 8.94
CA LYS A 52 1.47 -11.31 8.47
C LYS A 52 1.45 -11.33 6.95
N ALA A 53 2.62 -11.49 6.33
CA ALA A 53 2.77 -11.51 4.88
C ALA A 53 3.56 -12.74 4.44
N ARG A 54 3.27 -13.25 3.24
CA ARG A 54 4.04 -14.33 2.63
C ARG A 54 5.09 -13.72 1.69
N VAL A 55 6.37 -13.88 2.04
CA VAL A 55 7.52 -13.37 1.29
C VAL A 55 8.45 -14.53 0.99
N ALA A 56 8.84 -14.72 -0.27
CA ALA A 56 9.73 -15.81 -0.70
C ALA A 56 9.31 -17.20 -0.13
N HIS A 57 8.01 -17.50 -0.16
CA HIS A 57 7.39 -18.73 0.37
C HIS A 57 7.37 -18.90 1.90
N GLN A 58 7.82 -17.91 2.67
CA GLN A 58 7.78 -17.93 4.14
C GLN A 58 6.74 -16.93 4.68
N ILE A 59 6.02 -17.30 5.74
CA ILE A 59 5.12 -16.37 6.44
C ILE A 59 5.95 -15.60 7.48
N VAL A 60 6.06 -14.29 7.28
CA VAL A 60 6.86 -13.40 8.13
C VAL A 60 5.99 -12.29 8.72
N SER A 61 6.42 -11.73 9.84
CA SER A 61 5.86 -10.50 10.38
C SER A 61 6.52 -9.31 9.69
N ARG A 62 5.75 -8.42 9.08
CA ARG A 62 6.22 -7.19 8.44
C ARG A 62 5.58 -6.00 9.12
N THR A 63 6.36 -4.96 9.41
CA THR A 63 5.81 -3.71 9.96
C THR A 63 5.30 -2.83 8.83
N VAL A 64 4.10 -2.30 9.00
CA VAL A 64 3.53 -1.22 8.20
C VAL A 64 3.50 0.02 9.07
N ALA A 65 4.14 1.10 8.62
CA ALA A 65 4.13 2.38 9.31
C ALA A 65 3.26 3.39 8.54
N ILE A 66 2.44 4.15 9.27
CA ILE A 66 1.56 5.19 8.74
C ILE A 66 1.90 6.51 9.42
N ALA A 67 2.29 7.51 8.63
CA ALA A 67 2.53 8.87 9.10
C ALA A 67 1.37 9.79 8.67
N THR A 68 0.76 10.47 9.65
CA THR A 68 -0.34 11.42 9.44
C THR A 68 0.12 12.81 9.86
N GLY A 69 0.32 13.70 8.89
CA GLY A 69 0.66 15.10 9.14
C GLY A 69 -0.57 16.00 9.20
N ILE A 70 -0.62 16.90 10.18
CA ILE A 70 -1.61 17.97 10.25
C ILE A 70 -0.99 19.22 9.61
N THR A 71 -1.64 19.74 8.59
CA THR A 71 -1.20 20.95 7.88
C THR A 71 -1.53 22.20 8.67
N GLU A 72 -0.77 23.27 8.44
CA GLU A 72 -0.99 24.58 9.08
C GLU A 72 -2.39 25.15 8.82
N THR A 73 -2.97 24.85 7.65
CA THR A 73 -4.33 25.25 7.29
C THR A 73 -5.42 24.34 7.86
N ALA A 74 -5.04 23.24 8.53
CA ALA A 74 -5.93 22.17 8.99
C ALA A 74 -6.89 21.62 7.91
N ALA A 75 -6.61 21.89 6.64
CA ALA A 75 -7.44 21.47 5.52
C ALA A 75 -7.15 20.01 5.17
N ALA A 76 -8.17 19.14 5.26
CA ALA A 76 -8.09 17.78 4.75
C ALA A 76 -8.26 17.80 3.23
N ARG A 77 -7.15 17.78 2.49
CA ARG A 77 -7.15 17.61 1.02
C ARG A 77 -6.42 16.33 0.67
N CYS A 78 -7.15 15.21 0.73
CA CYS A 78 -6.59 13.88 0.46
C CYS A 78 -7.19 13.19 -0.79
N TRP A 79 -8.02 13.86 -1.60
CA TRP A 79 -8.72 13.20 -2.73
C TRP A 79 -8.93 14.10 -3.96
N GLU A 80 -8.03 15.06 -4.20
CA GLU A 80 -7.92 15.75 -5.50
C GLU A 80 -6.62 15.38 -6.19
#